data_AF-A0A7C7LGX7-F1
#
_entry.id   AF-A0A7C7LGX7-F1
#
_cell.length_a   1.000
_cell.length_b   1.000
_cell.length_c   1.000
_cell.angle_alpha   90.00
_cell.angle_beta   90.00
_cell.angle_gamma   90.00
#
_symmetry.space_group_name_H-M   'P 1'
#
loop_
_entity.id
_entity.type
_entity.pdbx_description
1 polymer ?
#
loop_
_entity_poly.entity_id
_entity_poly.type
_entity_poly.pdbx_seq_one_letter_code
_entity_poly.pdbx_strand_id
1 'polypeptide(L)'
;MAISSIKLKVWSYPSYIYYGIKADIWDGGHQIPFVARWPAMIPAGTISQEPIFLTDLIGTVAKILGFDLPGNAGEDSHNILLALY
;
A
#
# COMPACT_ATOMS: atom_id res chain seq x y z
N MET A 1 -19.25 33.36 -35.89
CA MET A 1 -20.14 32.35 -35.27
C MET A 1 -19.24 31.30 -34.65
N ALA A 2 -18.89 31.45 -33.37
CA ALA A 2 -17.91 30.61 -32.69
C ALA A 2 -18.62 29.47 -31.96
N ILE A 3 -18.28 28.22 -32.29
CA ILE A 3 -18.70 27.06 -31.52
C ILE A 3 -17.58 26.82 -30.50
N SER A 4 -17.73 27.38 -29.30
CA SER A 4 -16.81 27.08 -28.20
C SER A 4 -17.08 25.66 -27.73
N SER A 5 -16.20 24.73 -28.11
CA SER A 5 -16.20 23.36 -27.63
C SER A 5 -16.16 23.34 -26.10
N ILE A 6 -17.23 22.84 -25.49
CA ILE A 6 -17.29 22.55 -24.07
C ILE A 6 -16.22 21.50 -23.77
N LYS A 7 -15.14 21.90 -23.09
CA LYS A 7 -14.21 20.96 -22.48
C LYS A 7 -14.93 20.34 -21.29
N LEU A 8 -15.48 19.14 -21.46
CA LEU A 8 -15.92 18.30 -20.35
C LEU A 8 -14.70 17.97 -19.49
N LYS A 9 -14.46 18.76 -18.45
CA LYS A 9 -13.43 18.50 -17.46
C LYS A 9 -13.99 17.51 -16.43
N VAL A 10 -14.10 16.24 -16.81
CA VAL A 10 -14.37 15.16 -15.86
C VAL A 10 -13.02 14.68 -15.31
N TRP A 11 -12.47 15.42 -14.34
CA TRP A 11 -11.43 14.87 -13.46
C TRP A 11 -12.15 14.30 -12.24
N SER A 12 -12.39 13.00 -12.26
CA SER A 12 -12.59 12.27 -11.01
C SER A 12 -11.20 12.05 -10.41
N TYR A 13 -11.01 12.37 -9.14
CA TYR A 13 -9.79 12.04 -8.36
C TYR A 13 -10.09 10.89 -7.39
N PRO A 14 -10.44 9.71 -7.91
CA PRO A 14 -10.84 8.57 -7.08
C PRO A 14 -9.71 8.07 -6.16
N SER A 15 -8.45 8.34 -6.53
CA SER A 15 -7.26 7.96 -5.78
C SER A 15 -6.48 9.19 -5.28
N TYR A 16 -7.19 10.24 -4.87
CA TYR A 16 -6.62 11.50 -4.38
C TYR A 16 -5.65 12.14 -5.39
N ILE A 17 -4.39 12.39 -5.01
CA ILE A 17 -3.36 13.00 -5.86
C ILE A 17 -2.73 12.00 -6.84
N TYR A 18 -3.00 10.70 -6.67
CA TYR A 18 -2.39 9.66 -7.49
C TYR A 18 -3.15 9.46 -8.79
N TYR A 19 -2.40 9.16 -9.86
CA TYR A 19 -2.94 8.93 -11.19
C TYR A 19 -3.42 7.48 -11.33
N GLY A 20 -4.55 7.27 -12.02
CA GLY A 20 -5.14 5.95 -12.27
C GLY A 20 -6.07 5.44 -11.17
N ILE A 21 -6.69 4.28 -11.42
CA ILE A 21 -7.64 3.59 -10.54
C ILE A 21 -7.37 2.08 -10.48
N LYS A 22 -8.21 1.34 -9.74
CA LYS A 22 -8.25 -0.12 -9.78
C LYS A 22 -8.16 -0.62 -11.23
N ALA A 23 -7.24 -1.55 -11.45
CA ALA A 23 -6.87 -2.15 -12.75
C ALA A 23 -5.92 -1.33 -13.65
N ASP A 24 -5.55 -0.11 -13.27
CA ASP A 24 -4.47 0.62 -13.93
C ASP A 24 -3.10 0.27 -13.33
N ILE A 25 -2.05 0.39 -14.14
CA ILE A 25 -0.65 0.18 -13.74
C ILE A 25 -0.04 1.38 -12.97
N TRP A 26 -0.83 2.43 -12.78
CA TRP A 26 -0.39 3.67 -12.14
C TRP A 26 -0.57 3.62 -10.62
N ASP A 27 0.07 4.56 -9.91
CA ASP A 27 0.08 4.62 -8.44
C ASP A 27 -1.33 4.61 -7.83
N GLY A 28 -2.32 5.23 -8.45
CA GLY A 28 -3.68 5.29 -7.94
C GLY A 28 -4.40 3.93 -7.90
N GLY A 29 -3.86 2.92 -8.59
CA GLY A 29 -4.32 1.53 -8.50
C GLY A 29 -3.54 0.67 -7.49
N HIS A 30 -2.39 1.13 -6.99
CA HIS A 30 -1.43 0.34 -6.22
C HIS A 30 -1.12 0.93 -4.82
N GLN A 31 -1.00 2.25 -4.71
CA GLN A 31 -0.79 2.94 -3.44
C GLN A 31 -2.10 2.99 -2.66
N ILE A 32 -2.12 2.28 -1.54
CA ILE A 32 -3.29 2.14 -0.66
C ILE A 32 -2.95 2.58 0.76
N PRO A 33 -3.92 3.07 1.53
CA PRO A 33 -3.68 3.41 2.93
C PRO A 33 -3.36 2.15 3.75
N PHE A 34 -2.32 2.23 4.56
CA PHE A 34 -1.92 1.20 5.52
C PHE A 34 -1.82 1.79 6.92
N VAL A 35 -2.45 1.14 7.90
CA VAL A 35 -2.41 1.53 9.32
C VAL A 35 -2.25 0.27 10.15
N ALA A 36 -1.26 0.26 11.05
CA ALA A 36 -1.03 -0.82 11.99
C ALA A 36 -1.07 -0.32 13.43
N ARG A 37 -1.55 -1.15 14.35
CA ARG A 37 -1.56 -0.85 15.79
C ARG A 37 -1.18 -2.08 16.58
N TRP A 38 -0.11 -1.95 17.37
CA TRP A 38 0.32 -2.97 18.32
C TRP A 38 0.94 -2.29 19.54
N PRO A 39 0.17 -2.00 20.60
CA PRO A 39 0.63 -1.11 21.69
C PRO A 39 1.90 -1.55 22.41
N ALA A 40 2.21 -2.85 22.43
CA ALA A 40 3.41 -3.39 23.06
C ALA A 40 4.67 -3.26 22.19
N MET A 41 4.53 -2.94 20.89
CA MET A 41 5.61 -2.97 19.91
C MET A 41 5.70 -1.66 19.12
N ILE A 42 4.57 -1.18 18.59
CA ILE A 42 4.48 -0.01 17.72
C ILE A 42 4.20 1.23 18.57
N PRO A 43 5.11 2.23 18.62
CA PRO A 43 4.85 3.50 19.27
C PRO A 43 3.64 4.21 18.64
N ALA A 44 2.81 4.84 19.47
CA ALA A 44 1.64 5.55 18.98
C ALA A 44 2.04 6.77 18.13
N GLY A 45 1.41 6.93 16.97
CA GLY A 45 1.66 8.06 16.08
C GLY A 45 2.92 7.94 15.22
N THR A 46 3.59 6.77 15.20
CA THR A 46 4.69 6.51 14.27
C THR A 46 4.24 6.64 12.81
N ILE A 47 5.10 7.25 11.99
CA ILE A 47 4.96 7.33 10.53
C ILE A 47 6.23 6.72 9.93
N SER A 48 6.05 5.79 9.00
CA SER A 48 7.13 5.18 8.24
C SER A 48 6.96 5.47 6.76
N GLN A 49 8.07 5.80 6.10
CA GLN A 49 8.13 6.06 4.66
C GLN A 49 8.74 4.87 3.90
N GLU A 50 8.99 3.75 4.60
CA GLU A 50 9.52 2.53 3.98
C GLU A 50 8.50 1.97 2.98
N PRO A 51 8.89 1.71 1.72
CA PRO A 51 8.02 1.02 0.77
C PRO A 51 7.73 -0.40 1.25
N ILE A 52 6.46 -0.71 1.45
CA ILE A 52 5.98 -2.05 1.79
C ILE A 52 4.92 -2.49 0.79
N PHE A 53 4.78 -3.80 0.63
CA PHE A 53 3.82 -4.41 -0.28
C PHE A 53 2.81 -5.26 0.49
N LEU A 54 1.62 -5.45 -0.08
CA LEU A 54 0.61 -6.32 0.53
C LEU A 54 1.13 -7.76 0.69
N THR A 55 2.01 -8.20 -0.21
CA THR A 55 2.68 -9.51 -0.17
C THR A 55 3.57 -9.67 1.07
N ASP A 56 4.09 -8.61 1.67
CA ASP A 56 4.95 -8.66 2.86
C ASP A 56 4.21 -9.14 4.12
N LEU A 57 2.87 -9.10 4.12
CA LEU A 57 2.09 -9.52 5.27
C LEU A 57 2.29 -11.00 5.62
N ILE A 58 2.50 -11.90 4.64
CA ILE A 58 2.67 -13.33 4.94
C ILE A 58 3.98 -13.59 5.70
N GLY A 59 5.11 -13.04 5.24
CA GLY A 59 6.41 -13.16 5.90
C GLY A 59 6.44 -12.48 7.27
N THR A 60 5.79 -11.32 7.37
CA THR A 60 5.66 -10.58 8.64
C THR A 60 4.82 -11.35 9.66
N VAL A 61 3.66 -11.88 9.28
CA VAL A 61 2.80 -12.67 10.17
C VAL A 61 3.48 -13.98 10.57
N ALA A 62 4.14 -14.67 9.62
CA ALA A 62 4.91 -15.87 9.93
C ALA A 62 5.99 -15.57 10.99
N LYS A 63 6.72 -14.46 10.83
CA LYS A 63 7.73 -14.02 11.81
C LYS A 63 7.12 -13.74 13.19
N ILE A 64 5.97 -13.06 13.24
CA ILE A 64 5.25 -12.77 14.50
C ILE A 64 4.85 -14.07 15.21
N LEU A 65 4.41 -15.08 14.45
CA LEU A 65 3.98 -16.36 14.99
C LEU A 65 5.15 -17.32 15.30
N GLY A 66 6.38 -16.97 14.93
CA GLY A 66 7.52 -17.88 15.01
C GLY A 66 7.40 -19.09 14.08
N PHE A 67 6.70 -18.92 12.95
CA PHE A 67 6.47 -19.96 11.96
C PHE A 67 7.50 -19.85 10.82
N ASP A 68 8.13 -20.97 10.48
CA ASP A 68 9.04 -21.06 9.33
C ASP A 68 8.24 -21.34 8.05
N LEU A 69 8.18 -20.36 7.15
CA LEU A 69 7.54 -20.54 5.84
C LEU A 69 8.32 -21.56 4.99
N PRO A 70 7.63 -22.44 4.25
CA PRO A 70 8.25 -23.24 3.21
C PRO A 70 8.98 -22.35 2.19
N GLY A 71 10.11 -22.81 1.65
CA GLY A 71 10.94 -22.03 0.72
C GLY A 71 10.26 -21.64 -0.60
N ASN A 72 9.07 -22.17 -0.88
CA ASN A 72 8.23 -21.87 -2.05
C ASN A 72 6.90 -21.18 -1.66
N ALA A 73 6.83 -20.57 -0.47
CA ALA A 73 5.66 -19.85 0.00
C ALA A 73 6.03 -18.39 0.32
N GLY A 74 5.36 -17.44 -0.34
CA GLY A 74 5.61 -16.01 -0.12
C GLY A 74 6.99 -15.57 -0.60
N GLU A 75 7.38 -16.00 -1.81
CA GLU A 75 8.72 -15.78 -2.38
C GLU A 75 9.11 -14.28 -2.44
N ASP A 76 8.13 -13.41 -2.72
CA ASP A 76 8.30 -11.94 -2.75
C ASP A 76 8.02 -11.26 -1.40
N SER A 77 7.81 -12.05 -0.33
CA SER A 77 7.42 -11.52 0.97
C SER A 77 8.61 -11.19 1.85
N HIS A 78 8.62 -9.97 2.37
CA HIS A 78 9.61 -9.53 3.34
C HIS A 78 8.98 -9.28 4.72
N ASN A 79 9.77 -9.43 5.77
CA ASN A 79 9.33 -9.09 7.12
C ASN A 79 9.43 -7.57 7.36
N ILE A 80 8.29 -6.91 7.51
CA ILE A 80 8.21 -5.45 7.67
C ILE A 80 8.19 -4.98 9.11
N LEU A 81 8.43 -5.86 10.10
CA LEU A 81 8.39 -5.45 11.52
C LEU A 81 9.25 -4.21 11.80
N LEU A 82 10.41 -4.07 11.17
CA LEU A 82 11.28 -2.89 11.31
C LEU A 82 10.64 -1.60 10.78
N ALA A 83 9.82 -1.68 9.73
CA ALA A 83 9.10 -0.54 9.18
C ALA A 83 7.95 -0.06 10.07
N LEU A 84 7.62 -0.81 11.14
CA LEU A 84 6.54 -0.46 12.07
C LEU A 84 7.02 0.31 13.31
N TYR A 85 8.33 0.52 13.49
CA TYR A 85 8.91 1.24 14.64
C TYR A 85 9.26 2.69 14.32
#